data_AF-A0A832GZS9-F1
#
_entry.id   AF-A0A832GZS9-F1
#
_cell.length_a   1.000
_cell.length_b   1.000
_cell.length_c   1.000
_cell.angle_alpha   90.00
_cell.angle_beta   90.00
_cell.angle_gamma   90.00
#
_symmetry.space_group_name_H-M   'P 1'
#
loop_
_entity.id
_entity.type
_entity.pdbx_description
1 polymer ?
#
loop_
_entity_poly.entity_id
_entity_poly.type
_entity_poly.pdbx_seq_one_letter_code
_entity_poly.pdbx_strand_id
1 'polypeptide(L)'
;ARDVHEEAARLAGFRVEAAEEAGEKIYSFTVEAASRGEPLSAARTLLSGLLELATQLYRELAGSAPDLKGRKEALDYAVVFTETTAYLALLETLLEGARGSSTALVWVAKDAESRYIVEREGLLGWLNDLSLLDYAWRGSERAYTLLEGVSFGRPKPCAAWSQLIGRLFRKWGEYGVCYFKLTKSGPVMQATFPKFVGGSAVAKLASTLASLSDQHGYPRPLSYVHHTAVLNPELVQVIADEMYRRASNPLVRSVLAPSGRALAGLRR
;
A
#
# COMPACT_ATOMS: atom_id res chain seq x y z
N ALA A 1 -4.63 7.22 -8.17
CA ALA A 1 -5.01 8.29 -7.22
C ALA A 1 -4.79 9.69 -7.76
N ARG A 2 -3.60 10.03 -8.30
CA ARG A 2 -3.34 11.35 -8.89
C ARG A 2 -4.12 11.60 -10.18
N ASP A 3 -4.04 10.69 -11.14
CA ASP A 3 -4.70 10.84 -12.44
C ASP A 3 -6.23 10.95 -12.28
N VAL A 4 -6.80 10.17 -11.35
CA VAL A 4 -8.22 10.23 -10.98
C VAL A 4 -8.61 11.57 -10.37
N HIS A 5 -7.74 12.14 -9.52
CA HIS A 5 -7.97 13.48 -8.96
C HIS A 5 -7.91 14.56 -10.04
N GLU A 6 -6.92 14.52 -10.92
CA GLU A 6 -6.75 15.48 -12.01
C GLU A 6 -7.91 15.40 -13.03
N GLU A 7 -8.36 14.18 -13.36
CA GLU A 7 -9.48 13.97 -14.29
C GLU A 7 -10.83 14.40 -13.70
N ALA A 8 -11.09 14.09 -12.43
CA ALA A 8 -12.28 14.54 -11.72
C ALA A 8 -12.31 16.07 -11.56
N ALA A 9 -11.17 16.69 -11.21
CA ALA A 9 -11.04 18.14 -11.13
C ALA A 9 -11.33 18.83 -12.47
N ARG A 10 -10.92 18.23 -13.58
CA ARG A 10 -11.10 18.77 -14.94
C ARG A 10 -12.55 18.69 -15.43
N LEU A 11 -13.25 17.59 -15.15
CA LEU A 11 -14.52 17.28 -15.82
C LEU A 11 -15.78 17.50 -14.96
N ALA A 12 -15.66 17.50 -13.63
CA ALA A 12 -16.83 17.37 -12.76
C ALA A 12 -17.22 18.65 -11.99
N GLY A 13 -16.60 19.81 -12.24
CA GLY A 13 -16.83 20.99 -11.38
C GLY A 13 -16.59 20.65 -9.90
N PHE A 14 -15.48 19.95 -9.67
CA PHE A 14 -15.19 19.15 -8.49
C PHE A 14 -15.45 19.88 -7.17
N ARG A 15 -16.41 19.35 -6.37
CA ARG A 15 -16.73 19.87 -5.04
C ARG A 15 -15.72 19.36 -4.02
N VAL A 16 -14.57 20.02 -3.95
CA VAL A 16 -13.48 19.70 -3.00
C VAL A 16 -14.01 19.60 -1.57
N GLU A 17 -14.92 20.48 -1.18
CA GLU A 17 -15.51 20.53 0.17
C GLU A 17 -16.24 19.23 0.55
N ALA A 18 -17.05 18.67 -0.36
CA ALA A 18 -17.76 17.42 -0.11
C ALA A 18 -16.79 16.23 0.06
N ALA A 19 -15.70 16.21 -0.71
CA ALA A 19 -14.66 15.20 -0.56
C ALA A 19 -13.91 15.34 0.78
N GLU A 20 -13.61 16.57 1.23
CA GLU A 20 -12.94 16.81 2.50
C GLU A 20 -13.82 16.42 3.71
N GLU A 21 -15.12 16.73 3.69
CA GLU A 21 -16.08 16.29 4.71
C GLU A 21 -16.22 14.76 4.75
N ALA A 22 -16.30 14.12 3.57
CA ALA A 22 -16.31 12.67 3.48
C ALA A 22 -15.00 12.07 4.02
N GLY A 23 -13.86 12.72 3.77
CA GLY A 23 -12.53 12.30 4.22
C GLY A 23 -12.44 12.12 5.73
N GLU A 24 -12.98 13.07 6.51
CA GLU A 24 -13.02 12.97 7.98
C GLU A 24 -13.89 11.79 8.46
N LYS A 25 -15.05 11.59 7.84
CA LYS A 25 -15.96 10.46 8.16
C LYS A 25 -15.29 9.12 7.85
N ILE A 26 -14.66 9.00 6.68
CA ILE A 26 -13.92 7.80 6.27
C ILE A 26 -12.78 7.50 7.23
N TYR A 27 -12.00 8.51 7.60
CA TYR A 27 -10.93 8.37 8.58
C TYR A 27 -11.46 7.84 9.91
N SER A 28 -12.47 8.50 10.48
CA SER A 28 -13.03 8.17 11.80
C SER A 28 -13.60 6.76 11.82
N PHE A 29 -14.39 6.41 10.81
CA PHE A 29 -14.94 5.05 10.64
C PHE A 29 -13.82 4.01 10.54
N THR A 30 -12.78 4.28 9.74
CA THR A 30 -11.69 3.32 9.51
C THR A 30 -10.92 3.03 10.79
N VAL A 31 -10.56 4.07 11.55
CA VAL A 31 -9.83 3.93 12.82
C VAL A 31 -10.67 3.17 13.85
N GLU A 32 -11.96 3.49 13.93
CA GLU A 32 -12.88 2.81 14.85
C GLU A 32 -13.04 1.32 14.48
N ALA A 33 -13.32 1.03 13.21
CA ALA A 33 -13.53 -0.33 12.74
C ALA A 33 -12.26 -1.20 12.86
N ALA A 34 -11.08 -0.62 12.62
CA ALA A 34 -9.79 -1.31 12.81
C ALA A 34 -9.47 -1.64 14.28
N SER A 35 -10.07 -0.91 15.22
CA SER A 35 -9.85 -1.10 16.66
C SER A 35 -10.77 -2.17 17.28
N ARG A 36 -11.66 -2.80 16.49
CA ARG A 36 -12.69 -3.72 16.99
C ARG A 36 -12.33 -5.19 16.80
N GLY A 37 -12.42 -5.97 17.89
CA GLY A 37 -12.73 -7.40 17.87
C GLY A 37 -11.81 -8.32 17.05
N GLU A 38 -12.36 -9.42 16.55
CA GLU A 38 -11.62 -10.39 15.73
C GLU A 38 -11.29 -9.87 14.31
N PRO A 39 -10.11 -10.17 13.75
CA PRO A 39 -9.65 -9.65 12.47
C PRO A 39 -10.61 -9.84 11.29
N LEU A 40 -11.26 -11.00 11.20
CA LEU A 40 -12.19 -11.29 10.10
C LEU A 40 -13.45 -10.42 10.18
N SER A 41 -13.98 -10.21 11.37
CA SER A 41 -15.14 -9.34 11.59
C SER A 41 -14.80 -7.88 11.33
N ALA A 42 -13.62 -7.44 11.76
CA ALA A 42 -13.11 -6.09 11.48
C ALA A 42 -12.96 -5.86 9.96
N ALA A 43 -12.35 -6.80 9.24
CA ALA A 43 -12.18 -6.73 7.79
C ALA A 43 -13.53 -6.65 7.06
N ARG A 44 -14.51 -7.49 7.44
CA ARG A 44 -15.85 -7.43 6.85
C ARG A 44 -16.54 -6.09 7.11
N THR A 45 -16.43 -5.57 8.35
CA THR A 45 -17.01 -4.28 8.73
C THR A 45 -16.39 -3.15 7.91
N LEU A 46 -15.05 -3.13 7.81
CA LEU A 46 -14.31 -2.17 7.00
C LEU A 46 -14.77 -2.19 5.55
N LEU A 47 -14.78 -3.35 4.89
CA LEU A 47 -15.16 -3.46 3.48
C LEU A 47 -16.59 -2.99 3.22
N SER A 48 -17.56 -3.41 4.04
CA SER A 48 -18.95 -2.98 3.89
C SER A 48 -19.13 -1.48 4.13
N GLY A 49 -18.56 -0.94 5.20
CA GLY A 49 -18.73 0.49 5.53
C GLY A 49 -17.99 1.40 4.56
N LEU A 50 -16.81 1.01 4.06
CA LEU A 50 -16.11 1.76 3.02
C LEU A 50 -16.91 1.79 1.71
N LEU A 51 -17.56 0.68 1.34
CA LEU A 51 -18.45 0.67 0.18
C LEU A 51 -19.64 1.62 0.34
N GLU A 52 -20.25 1.66 1.53
CA GLU A 52 -21.33 2.59 1.84
C GLU A 52 -20.88 4.05 1.75
N LEU A 53 -19.73 4.38 2.35
CA LEU A 53 -19.15 5.73 2.31
C LEU A 53 -18.76 6.15 0.89
N ALA A 54 -18.14 5.25 0.11
CA ALA A 54 -17.84 5.50 -1.30
C ALA A 54 -19.13 5.75 -2.11
N THR A 55 -20.20 4.99 -1.83
CA THR A 55 -21.50 5.18 -2.49
C THR A 55 -22.14 6.52 -2.12
N GLN A 56 -22.02 6.96 -0.88
CA GLN A 56 -22.52 8.26 -0.43
C GLN A 56 -21.78 9.39 -1.15
N LEU A 57 -20.44 9.37 -1.12
CA LEU A 57 -19.61 10.35 -1.81
C LEU A 57 -19.90 10.37 -3.33
N TYR A 58 -20.06 9.20 -3.94
CA TYR A 58 -20.45 9.10 -5.35
C TYR A 58 -21.77 9.82 -5.63
N ARG A 59 -22.82 9.62 -4.81
CA ARG A 59 -24.12 10.26 -5.01
C ARG A 59 -24.02 11.79 -4.92
N GLU A 60 -23.22 12.29 -3.97
CA GLU A 60 -22.99 13.72 -3.81
C GLU A 60 -22.26 14.34 -5.01
N LEU A 61 -21.21 13.67 -5.50
CA LEU A 61 -20.43 14.13 -6.65
C LEU A 61 -21.21 14.00 -7.98
N ALA A 62 -21.89 12.87 -8.19
CA ALA A 62 -22.64 12.59 -9.40
C ALA A 62 -23.88 13.48 -9.57
N GLY A 63 -24.44 14.01 -8.47
CA GLY A 63 -25.54 14.96 -8.50
C GLY A 63 -25.21 16.28 -9.22
N SER A 64 -23.92 16.62 -9.30
CA SER A 64 -23.41 17.82 -9.98
C SER A 64 -22.80 17.52 -11.36
N ALA A 65 -22.72 16.25 -11.77
CA ALA A 65 -22.09 15.86 -13.02
C ALA A 65 -23.04 16.08 -14.22
N PRO A 66 -22.58 16.76 -15.30
CA PRO A 66 -23.45 17.17 -16.41
C PRO A 66 -23.83 16.02 -17.36
N ASP A 67 -23.01 14.98 -17.43
CA ASP A 67 -23.17 13.87 -18.38
C ASP A 67 -22.74 12.52 -17.80
N LEU A 68 -22.88 11.45 -18.60
CA LEU A 68 -22.46 10.10 -18.21
C LEU A 68 -20.97 9.98 -17.96
N LYS A 69 -20.15 10.76 -18.69
CA LYS A 69 -18.69 10.76 -18.52
C LYS A 69 -18.30 11.34 -17.16
N GLY A 70 -18.84 12.50 -16.78
CA GLY A 70 -18.64 13.11 -15.48
C GLY A 70 -19.13 12.22 -14.34
N ARG A 71 -20.25 11.50 -14.53
CA ARG A 71 -20.71 10.51 -13.54
C ARG A 71 -19.74 9.33 -13.40
N LYS A 72 -19.15 8.85 -14.48
CA LYS A 72 -18.15 7.79 -14.42
C LYS A 72 -16.89 8.27 -13.67
N GLU A 73 -16.38 9.47 -13.96
CA GLU A 73 -15.23 10.01 -13.24
C GLU A 73 -15.53 10.30 -11.75
N ALA A 74 -16.76 10.70 -11.42
CA ALA A 74 -17.21 10.83 -10.03
C ALA A 74 -17.21 9.49 -9.28
N LEU A 75 -17.57 8.39 -9.96
CA LEU A 75 -17.52 7.04 -9.40
C LEU A 75 -16.07 6.62 -9.13
N ASP A 76 -15.21 6.76 -10.14
CA ASP A 76 -13.78 6.42 -10.04
C ASP A 76 -13.12 7.23 -8.90
N TYR A 77 -13.43 8.53 -8.81
CA TYR A 77 -12.95 9.38 -7.73
C TYR A 77 -13.45 8.91 -6.36
N ALA A 78 -14.76 8.67 -6.20
CA ALA A 78 -15.32 8.31 -4.90
C ALA A 78 -14.73 7.01 -4.35
N VAL A 79 -14.54 6.00 -5.20
CA VAL A 79 -13.92 4.73 -4.82
C VAL A 79 -12.45 4.95 -4.43
N VAL A 80 -11.65 5.56 -5.31
CA VAL A 80 -10.21 5.75 -5.07
C VAL A 80 -9.96 6.67 -3.87
N PHE A 81 -10.76 7.71 -3.71
CA PHE A 81 -10.68 8.62 -2.55
C PHE A 81 -10.93 7.89 -1.24
N THR A 82 -11.97 7.06 -1.21
CA THR A 82 -12.35 6.31 -0.01
C THR A 82 -11.29 5.27 0.34
N GLU A 83 -10.86 4.47 -0.64
CA GLU A 83 -9.83 3.45 -0.44
C GLU A 83 -8.48 4.05 -0.02
N THR A 84 -8.05 5.12 -0.70
CA THR A 84 -6.76 5.76 -0.39
C THR A 84 -6.80 6.41 0.99
N THR A 85 -7.91 7.08 1.35
CA THR A 85 -8.06 7.68 2.69
C THR A 85 -8.07 6.62 3.78
N ALA A 86 -8.80 5.51 3.58
CA ALA A 86 -8.83 4.40 4.53
C ALA A 86 -7.45 3.73 4.67
N TYR A 87 -6.75 3.49 3.56
CA TYR A 87 -5.38 2.96 3.58
C TYR A 87 -4.44 3.84 4.41
N LEU A 88 -4.48 5.16 4.19
CA LEU A 88 -3.67 6.12 4.92
C LEU A 88 -4.04 6.17 6.42
N ALA A 89 -5.33 6.01 6.76
CA ALA A 89 -5.79 5.98 8.14
C ALA A 89 -5.30 4.72 8.89
N LEU A 90 -5.35 3.56 8.21
CA LEU A 90 -4.79 2.31 8.74
C LEU A 90 -3.27 2.39 8.90
N LEU A 91 -2.57 3.03 7.95
CA LEU A 91 -1.14 3.28 8.07
C LEU A 91 -0.81 4.18 9.26
N GLU A 92 -1.57 5.27 9.47
CA GLU A 92 -1.42 6.14 10.65
C GLU A 92 -1.61 5.34 11.95
N THR A 93 -2.65 4.49 12.01
CA THR A 93 -2.94 3.65 13.18
C THR A 93 -1.83 2.63 13.44
N LEU A 94 -1.31 1.98 12.39
CA LEU A 94 -0.19 1.05 12.49
C LEU A 94 1.08 1.76 13.02
N LEU A 95 1.40 2.94 12.48
CA LEU A 95 2.56 3.72 12.88
C LEU A 95 2.46 4.20 14.34
N GLU A 96 1.30 4.71 14.75
CA GLU A 96 1.07 5.11 16.14
C GLU A 96 1.10 3.93 17.10
N GLY A 97 0.46 2.81 16.75
CA GLY A 97 0.46 1.60 17.56
C GLY A 97 1.86 1.01 17.73
N ALA A 98 2.64 0.95 16.64
CA ALA A 98 4.03 0.51 16.68
C ALA A 98 4.90 1.42 17.54
N ARG A 99 4.77 2.76 17.37
CA ARG A 99 5.51 3.73 18.18
C ARG A 99 5.14 3.65 19.66
N GLY A 100 3.84 3.58 19.97
CA GLY A 100 3.33 3.52 21.35
C GLY A 100 3.74 2.23 22.09
N SER A 101 3.88 1.12 21.35
CA SER A 101 4.34 -0.16 21.90
C SER A 101 5.86 -0.38 21.82
N SER A 102 6.62 0.61 21.32
CA SER A 102 8.06 0.47 21.04
C SER A 102 8.41 -0.72 20.12
N THR A 103 7.49 -1.08 19.23
CA THR A 103 7.68 -2.14 18.24
C THR A 103 8.41 -1.58 17.02
N ALA A 104 9.51 -2.24 16.63
CA ALA A 104 10.27 -1.87 15.44
C ALA A 104 9.51 -2.26 14.16
N LEU A 105 8.96 -1.27 13.45
CA LEU A 105 8.27 -1.48 12.18
C LEU A 105 9.26 -1.32 11.01
N VAL A 106 9.35 -2.35 10.17
CA VAL A 106 10.28 -2.40 9.04
C VAL A 106 9.59 -3.01 7.83
N TRP A 107 9.72 -2.37 6.67
CA TRP A 107 9.30 -2.90 5.38
C TRP A 107 10.51 -3.46 4.65
N VAL A 108 10.47 -4.75 4.29
CA VAL A 108 11.57 -5.44 3.61
C VAL A 108 11.19 -5.71 2.15
N ALA A 109 12.08 -5.38 1.23
CA ALA A 109 11.93 -5.59 -0.21
C ALA A 109 13.16 -6.32 -0.78
N LYS A 110 12.90 -7.34 -1.62
CA LYS A 110 13.94 -8.01 -2.43
C LYS A 110 14.31 -7.18 -3.66
N ASP A 111 13.33 -6.46 -4.18
CA ASP A 111 13.47 -5.60 -5.36
C ASP A 111 13.05 -4.19 -4.99
N ALA A 112 13.95 -3.24 -5.24
CA ALA A 112 13.72 -1.84 -5.02
C ALA A 112 14.44 -1.02 -6.07
N GLU A 113 13.81 0.07 -6.48
CA GLU A 113 14.34 0.99 -7.49
C GLU A 113 15.05 2.21 -6.88
N SER A 114 15.40 2.12 -5.59
CA SER A 114 16.10 3.18 -4.89
C SER A 114 17.46 3.48 -5.50
N ARG A 115 17.82 4.77 -5.47
CA ARG A 115 19.06 5.30 -6.07
C ARG A 115 19.85 6.21 -5.14
N TYR A 116 19.65 6.11 -3.83
CA TYR A 116 20.26 7.01 -2.86
C TYR A 116 21.79 6.92 -2.84
N ILE A 117 22.34 5.70 -2.99
CA ILE A 117 23.80 5.48 -3.01
C ILE A 117 24.35 5.79 -4.39
N VAL A 118 23.75 5.25 -5.46
CA VAL A 118 24.25 5.45 -6.83
C VAL A 118 24.25 6.93 -7.23
N GLU A 119 23.22 7.70 -6.86
CA GLU A 119 23.18 9.14 -7.14
C GLU A 119 24.23 9.92 -6.34
N ARG A 120 24.43 9.56 -5.07
CA ARG A 120 25.46 10.18 -4.21
C ARG A 120 26.87 9.93 -4.73
N GLU A 121 27.13 8.76 -5.29
CA GLU A 121 28.43 8.38 -5.87
C GLU A 121 28.57 8.84 -7.34
N GLY A 122 27.59 9.58 -7.90
CA GLY A 122 27.64 10.09 -9.27
C GLY A 122 27.48 9.04 -10.36
N LEU A 123 27.01 7.84 -10.01
CA LEU A 123 26.76 6.75 -10.95
C LEU A 123 25.38 6.93 -11.59
N LEU A 124 25.32 7.82 -12.59
CA LEU A 124 24.10 8.09 -13.35
C LEU A 124 23.87 7.00 -14.41
N GLY A 125 22.69 6.35 -14.40
CA GLY A 125 22.34 5.35 -15.41
C GLY A 125 21.26 4.35 -15.01
N TRP A 126 21.45 3.09 -15.42
CA TRP A 126 20.54 1.94 -15.28
C TRP A 126 20.68 1.17 -13.96
N LEU A 127 21.71 1.45 -13.17
CA LEU A 127 22.01 0.73 -11.94
C LEU A 127 21.19 1.29 -10.76
N ASN A 128 20.62 0.43 -9.93
CA ASN A 128 20.00 0.79 -8.65
C ASN A 128 20.91 0.40 -7.47
N ASP A 129 20.58 0.87 -6.27
CA ASP A 129 21.39 0.63 -5.06
C ASP A 129 21.56 -0.88 -4.78
N LEU A 130 20.53 -1.69 -5.00
CA LEU A 130 20.58 -3.14 -4.79
C LEU A 130 21.56 -3.82 -5.73
N SER A 131 21.53 -3.51 -7.03
CA SER A 131 22.43 -4.11 -8.02
C SER A 131 23.89 -3.72 -7.78
N LEU A 132 24.13 -2.46 -7.39
CA LEU A 132 25.46 -1.99 -7.01
C LEU A 132 25.99 -2.77 -5.82
N LEU A 133 25.20 -2.86 -4.74
CA LEU A 133 25.61 -3.51 -3.51
C LEU A 133 25.75 -5.02 -3.67
N ASP A 134 24.91 -5.66 -4.48
CA ASP A 134 25.02 -7.11 -4.72
C ASP A 134 26.33 -7.46 -5.43
N TYR A 135 26.76 -6.62 -6.37
CA TYR A 135 28.08 -6.73 -6.98
C TYR A 135 29.21 -6.45 -5.98
N ALA A 136 29.13 -5.35 -5.22
CA ALA A 136 30.17 -4.96 -4.26
C ALA A 136 30.33 -5.98 -3.11
N TRP A 137 29.25 -6.67 -2.73
CA TRP A 137 29.22 -7.63 -1.61
C TRP A 137 29.15 -9.09 -2.09
N ARG A 138 29.58 -9.39 -3.30
CA ARG A 138 29.51 -10.75 -3.89
C ARG A 138 30.18 -11.84 -3.04
N GLY A 139 31.17 -11.48 -2.22
CA GLY A 139 31.87 -12.38 -1.31
C GLY A 139 31.57 -12.17 0.18
N SER A 140 30.74 -11.18 0.52
CA SER A 140 30.48 -10.77 1.90
C SER A 140 29.26 -11.47 2.49
N GLU A 141 29.25 -11.65 3.80
CA GLU A 141 28.10 -12.11 4.57
C GLU A 141 27.87 -11.21 5.77
N ARG A 142 26.64 -11.15 6.27
CA ARG A 142 26.23 -10.29 7.39
C ARG A 142 26.65 -8.83 7.20
N ALA A 143 26.66 -8.37 5.95
CA ALA A 143 26.98 -7.00 5.58
C ALA A 143 25.72 -6.14 5.66
N TYR A 144 25.86 -4.90 6.11
CA TYR A 144 24.79 -3.91 6.02
C TYR A 144 25.34 -2.50 5.89
N THR A 145 24.52 -1.61 5.34
CA THR A 145 24.75 -0.16 5.37
C THR A 145 23.44 0.56 5.65
N LEU A 146 23.54 1.71 6.30
CA LEU A 146 22.40 2.48 6.80
C LEU A 146 22.44 3.90 6.22
N LEU A 147 21.29 4.37 5.75
CA LEU A 147 21.05 5.73 5.33
C LEU A 147 19.91 6.29 6.19
N GLU A 148 20.22 7.27 7.03
CA GLU A 148 19.23 7.97 7.85
C GLU A 148 18.94 9.35 7.29
N GLY A 149 17.80 9.94 7.69
CA GLY A 149 17.41 11.29 7.28
C GLY A 149 16.86 11.38 5.86
N VAL A 150 16.39 10.26 5.29
CA VAL A 150 15.67 10.29 4.03
C VAL A 150 14.28 10.86 4.29
N SER A 151 13.81 11.74 3.41
CA SER A 151 12.47 12.32 3.52
C SER A 151 11.66 12.03 2.26
N PHE A 152 10.37 11.74 2.43
CA PHE A 152 9.47 11.68 1.29
C PHE A 152 9.13 13.10 0.85
N GLY A 153 9.22 13.36 -0.45
CA GLY A 153 8.59 14.54 -1.03
C GLY A 153 7.08 14.48 -0.79
N ARG A 154 6.47 15.64 -0.46
CA ARG A 154 5.01 15.72 -0.37
C ARG A 154 4.40 15.23 -1.69
N PRO A 155 3.44 14.30 -1.66
CA PRO A 155 2.86 13.78 -2.88
C PRO A 155 2.14 14.92 -3.59
N LYS A 156 2.18 14.88 -4.93
CA LYS A 156 1.32 15.70 -5.78
C LYS A 156 -0.16 15.45 -5.42
N PRO A 157 -1.10 16.34 -5.79
CA PRO A 157 -2.51 16.17 -5.48
C PRO A 157 -2.98 14.74 -5.77
N CYS A 158 -3.62 14.11 -4.80
CA CYS A 158 -4.13 12.76 -4.91
C CYS A 158 -5.55 12.70 -4.37
N ALA A 159 -6.34 11.74 -4.86
CA ALA A 159 -7.66 11.47 -4.33
C ALA A 159 -7.52 10.81 -2.94
N ALA A 160 -7.29 11.62 -1.91
CA ALA A 160 -7.33 11.25 -0.50
C ALA A 160 -7.51 12.50 0.36
N TRP A 161 -7.96 12.31 1.61
CA TRP A 161 -8.22 13.42 2.53
C TRP A 161 -6.96 14.26 2.80
N SER A 162 -7.02 15.55 2.45
CA SER A 162 -5.84 16.42 2.43
C SER A 162 -5.18 16.60 3.81
N GLN A 163 -5.99 16.68 4.86
CA GLN A 163 -5.51 16.85 6.23
C GLN A 163 -4.70 15.63 6.68
N LEU A 164 -5.20 14.42 6.41
CA LEU A 164 -4.51 13.17 6.76
C LEU A 164 -3.16 13.06 6.03
N ILE A 165 -3.12 13.37 4.74
CA ILE A 165 -1.85 13.44 3.99
C ILE A 165 -0.89 14.43 4.67
N GLY A 166 -1.37 15.63 4.99
CA GLY A 166 -0.57 16.66 5.66
C GLY A 166 0.00 16.18 7.01
N ARG A 167 -0.81 15.51 7.83
CA ARG A 167 -0.37 14.93 9.11
C ARG A 167 0.66 13.84 8.92
N LEU A 168 0.40 12.88 8.02
CA LEU A 168 1.28 11.75 7.76
C LEU A 168 2.65 12.20 7.29
N PHE A 169 2.73 13.06 6.29
CA PHE A 169 4.03 13.52 5.77
C PHE A 169 4.77 14.42 6.76
N ARG A 170 4.06 15.23 7.54
CA ARG A 170 4.70 16.06 8.58
C ARG A 170 5.30 15.21 9.71
N LYS A 171 4.61 14.14 10.10
CA LYS A 171 4.98 13.34 11.27
C LYS A 171 5.87 12.14 10.94
N TRP A 172 5.60 11.50 9.81
CA TRP A 172 6.19 10.23 9.38
C TRP A 172 6.92 10.32 8.04
N GLY A 173 7.04 11.53 7.47
CA GLY A 173 7.73 11.74 6.19
C GLY A 173 9.23 11.45 6.24
N GLU A 174 9.83 11.45 7.43
CA GLU A 174 11.24 11.07 7.63
C GLU A 174 11.37 9.57 7.95
N TYR A 175 12.26 8.89 7.22
CA TYR A 175 12.52 7.47 7.31
C TYR A 175 14.00 7.17 7.12
N GLY A 176 14.40 5.96 7.49
CA GLY A 176 15.71 5.40 7.18
C GLY A 176 15.59 4.25 6.19
N VAL A 177 16.72 3.98 5.54
CA VAL A 177 16.92 2.89 4.60
C VAL A 177 18.11 2.07 5.07
N CYS A 178 17.94 0.75 5.14
CA CYS A 178 19.02 -0.19 5.44
C CYS A 178 19.14 -1.16 4.27
N TYR A 179 20.34 -1.30 3.72
CA TYR A 179 20.64 -2.38 2.79
C TYR A 179 21.42 -3.45 3.53
N PHE A 180 21.05 -4.71 3.35
CA PHE A 180 21.68 -5.80 4.07
C PHE A 180 21.79 -7.07 3.23
N LYS A 181 22.83 -7.85 3.51
CA LYS A 181 23.10 -9.17 2.93
C LYS A 181 23.33 -10.16 4.05
N LEU A 182 22.46 -11.17 4.14
CA LEU A 182 22.42 -12.09 5.27
C LEU A 182 23.43 -13.24 5.13
N THR A 183 23.58 -13.78 3.92
CA THR A 183 24.51 -14.88 3.61
C THR A 183 25.35 -14.54 2.37
N LYS A 184 26.48 -15.24 2.21
CA LYS A 184 27.40 -15.05 1.08
C LYS A 184 26.73 -15.23 -0.29
N SER A 185 25.90 -16.26 -0.41
CA SER A 185 25.16 -16.62 -1.64
C SER A 185 23.80 -15.94 -1.78
N GLY A 186 23.35 -15.23 -0.75
CA GLY A 186 22.04 -14.56 -0.75
C GLY A 186 22.07 -13.20 -1.46
N PRO A 187 20.89 -12.70 -1.86
CA PRO A 187 20.77 -11.37 -2.45
C PRO A 187 20.94 -10.28 -1.40
N VAL A 188 21.31 -9.09 -1.86
CA VAL A 188 21.10 -7.86 -1.08
C VAL A 188 19.62 -7.53 -1.05
N MET A 189 19.13 -7.14 0.12
CA MET A 189 17.75 -6.67 0.33
C MET A 189 17.76 -5.26 0.89
N GLN A 190 16.65 -4.56 0.70
CA GLN A 190 16.40 -3.26 1.31
C GLN A 190 15.36 -3.39 2.42
N ALA A 191 15.60 -2.69 3.52
CA ALA A 191 14.63 -2.39 4.56
C ALA A 191 14.39 -0.87 4.59
N THR A 192 13.14 -0.45 4.70
CA THR A 192 12.77 0.93 5.06
C THR A 192 12.06 0.94 6.40
N PHE A 193 12.27 2.01 7.17
CA PHE A 193 11.74 2.10 8.53
C PHE A 193 11.48 3.55 8.94
N PRO A 194 10.48 3.84 9.78
CA PRO A 194 10.21 5.19 10.26
C PRO A 194 11.33 5.68 11.17
N LYS A 195 11.56 7.00 11.23
CA LYS A 195 12.60 7.62 12.07
C LYS A 195 12.62 7.13 13.54
N PHE A 196 11.46 6.86 14.13
CA PHE A 196 11.38 6.45 15.55
C PHE A 196 11.99 5.08 15.85
N VAL A 197 12.14 4.20 14.84
CA VAL A 197 12.73 2.87 15.04
C VAL A 197 14.23 2.98 15.31
N GLY A 198 14.91 3.91 14.63
CA GLY A 198 16.35 4.16 14.76
C GLY A 198 17.24 3.04 14.21
N GLY A 199 18.45 3.40 13.77
CA GLY A 199 19.39 2.46 13.15
C GLY A 199 19.78 1.26 14.01
N SER A 200 19.86 1.42 15.33
CA SER A 200 20.29 0.33 16.24
C SER A 200 19.26 -0.82 16.31
N ALA A 201 17.96 -0.52 16.26
CA ALA A 201 16.91 -1.53 16.21
C ALA A 201 16.94 -2.29 14.88
N VAL A 202 17.24 -1.59 13.78
CA VAL A 202 17.34 -2.18 12.43
C VAL A 202 18.56 -3.08 12.31
N ALA A 203 19.70 -2.70 12.88
CA ALA A 203 20.88 -3.57 12.93
C ALA A 203 20.61 -4.86 13.72
N LYS A 204 19.89 -4.76 14.85
CA LYS A 204 19.43 -5.94 15.60
C LYS A 204 18.48 -6.80 14.77
N LEU A 205 17.54 -6.18 14.06
CA LEU A 205 16.62 -6.89 13.16
C LEU A 205 17.39 -7.64 12.06
N ALA A 206 18.37 -7.02 11.40
CA ALA A 206 19.19 -7.67 10.39
C ALA A 206 19.93 -8.91 10.95
N SER A 207 20.45 -8.81 12.17
CA SER A 207 21.06 -9.95 12.87
C SER A 207 20.05 -11.07 13.15
N THR A 208 18.84 -10.74 13.62
CA THR A 208 17.76 -11.70 13.82
C THR A 208 17.31 -12.35 12.51
N LEU A 209 17.20 -11.57 11.44
CA LEU A 209 16.86 -12.11 10.12
C LEU A 209 17.96 -13.04 9.60
N ALA A 210 19.24 -12.72 9.86
CA ALA A 210 20.36 -13.59 9.51
C ALA A 210 20.27 -14.95 10.22
N SER A 211 19.92 -14.98 11.51
CA SER A 211 19.77 -16.24 12.26
C SER A 211 18.54 -17.06 11.83
N LEU A 212 17.53 -16.39 11.27
CA LEU A 212 16.31 -17.01 10.76
C LEU A 212 16.38 -17.32 9.25
N SER A 213 17.47 -16.99 8.58
CA SER A 213 17.64 -17.24 7.14
C SER A 213 17.90 -18.70 6.84
N ASP A 214 17.47 -19.12 5.65
CA ASP A 214 17.86 -20.39 5.07
C ASP A 214 19.26 -20.31 4.41
N GLN A 215 19.71 -21.42 3.84
CA GLN A 215 20.96 -21.52 3.08
C GLN A 215 21.01 -20.59 1.84
N HIS A 216 19.87 -20.09 1.37
CA HIS A 216 19.75 -19.16 0.25
C HIS A 216 19.75 -17.69 0.70
N GLY A 217 19.83 -17.43 2.01
CA GLY A 217 19.95 -16.09 2.57
C GLY A 217 18.65 -15.30 2.62
N TYR A 218 17.49 -15.95 2.48
CA TYR A 218 16.21 -15.30 2.67
C TYR A 218 15.59 -15.68 4.02
N PRO A 219 15.00 -14.72 4.78
CA PRO A 219 14.43 -15.02 6.09
C PRO A 219 13.22 -15.96 5.99
N ARG A 220 13.27 -17.08 6.72
CA ARG A 220 12.19 -18.08 6.75
C ARG A 220 10.80 -17.50 7.08
N PRO A 221 10.63 -16.57 8.05
CA PRO A 221 9.32 -15.97 8.32
C PRO A 221 8.73 -15.22 7.11
N LEU A 222 9.57 -14.52 6.34
CA LEU A 222 9.12 -13.80 5.15
C LEU A 222 8.75 -14.78 4.02
N SER A 223 9.52 -15.85 3.85
CA SER A 223 9.19 -16.93 2.91
C SER A 223 7.85 -17.59 3.26
N TYR A 224 7.64 -17.91 4.54
CA TYR A 224 6.41 -18.54 5.01
C TYR A 224 5.17 -17.69 4.70
N VAL A 225 5.20 -16.40 5.05
CA VAL A 225 4.08 -15.50 4.78
C VAL A 225 3.87 -15.32 3.27
N HIS A 226 4.95 -15.16 2.49
CA HIS A 226 4.86 -15.06 1.04
C HIS A 226 4.15 -16.27 0.43
N HIS A 227 4.55 -17.49 0.78
CA HIS A 227 3.94 -18.72 0.26
C HIS A 227 2.50 -18.92 0.74
N THR A 228 2.19 -18.56 1.98
CA THR A 228 0.84 -18.71 2.54
C THR A 228 -0.14 -17.69 1.97
N ALA A 229 0.34 -16.50 1.59
CA ALA A 229 -0.48 -15.43 1.01
C ALA A 229 -0.76 -15.62 -0.49
N VAL A 230 -0.08 -16.56 -1.18
CA VAL A 230 -0.37 -16.85 -2.59
C VAL A 230 -1.77 -17.44 -2.71
N LEU A 231 -2.68 -16.67 -3.32
CA LEU A 231 -4.01 -17.15 -3.65
C LEU A 231 -3.92 -18.17 -4.79
N ASN A 232 -4.46 -19.37 -4.57
CA ASN A 232 -4.60 -20.36 -5.65
C ASN A 232 -5.57 -19.80 -6.72
N PRO A 233 -5.13 -19.62 -7.98
CA PRO A 233 -5.99 -19.13 -9.06
C PRO A 233 -7.27 -19.94 -9.26
N GLU A 234 -7.21 -21.26 -9.05
CA GLU A 234 -8.35 -22.16 -9.17
C GLU A 234 -9.42 -21.85 -8.11
N LEU A 235 -9.00 -21.54 -6.88
CA LEU A 235 -9.91 -21.16 -5.80
C LEU A 235 -10.63 -19.85 -6.14
N VAL A 236 -9.90 -18.86 -6.67
CA VAL A 236 -10.48 -17.58 -7.11
C VAL A 236 -11.54 -17.82 -8.20
N GLN A 237 -11.25 -18.72 -9.15
CA GLN A 237 -12.20 -19.07 -10.20
C GLN A 237 -13.45 -19.75 -9.65
N VAL A 238 -13.31 -20.71 -8.74
CA VAL A 238 -14.43 -21.40 -8.09
C VAL A 238 -15.32 -20.42 -7.33
N ILE A 239 -14.72 -19.50 -6.57
CA ILE A 239 -15.46 -18.45 -5.84
C ILE A 239 -16.21 -17.55 -6.84
N ALA A 240 -15.56 -17.09 -7.91
CA ALA A 240 -16.19 -16.25 -8.91
C ALA A 240 -17.37 -16.94 -9.61
N ASP A 241 -17.26 -18.23 -9.91
CA ASP A 241 -18.33 -19.02 -10.54
C ASP A 241 -19.50 -19.30 -9.58
N GLU A 242 -19.22 -19.46 -8.29
CA GLU A 242 -20.28 -19.55 -7.26
C GLU A 242 -20.99 -18.20 -7.09
N MET A 243 -20.25 -17.08 -7.06
CA MET A 243 -20.83 -15.74 -7.01
C MET A 243 -21.71 -15.46 -8.23
N TYR A 244 -21.24 -15.82 -9.43
CA TYR A 244 -22.02 -15.72 -10.67
C TYR A 244 -23.33 -16.51 -10.59
N ARG A 245 -23.27 -17.76 -10.10
CA ARG A 245 -24.45 -18.63 -9.97
C ARG A 245 -25.48 -18.08 -8.97
N ARG A 246 -25.01 -17.45 -7.88
CA ARG A 246 -25.86 -16.87 -6.83
C ARG A 246 -26.37 -15.46 -7.13
N ALA A 247 -25.79 -14.77 -8.10
CA ALA A 247 -26.17 -13.40 -8.43
C ALA A 247 -27.59 -13.34 -9.02
N SER A 248 -28.49 -12.65 -8.31
CA SER A 248 -29.87 -12.42 -8.76
C SER A 248 -29.99 -11.18 -9.67
N ASN A 249 -29.14 -10.17 -9.47
CA ASN A 249 -29.14 -8.96 -10.28
C ASN A 249 -28.53 -9.23 -11.68
N PRO A 250 -29.26 -9.00 -12.79
CA PRO A 250 -28.78 -9.30 -14.14
C PRO A 250 -27.48 -8.57 -14.54
N LEU A 251 -27.30 -7.32 -14.09
CA LEU A 251 -26.10 -6.53 -14.38
C LEU A 251 -24.90 -7.11 -13.63
N VAL A 252 -25.05 -7.36 -12.33
CA VAL A 252 -24.00 -8.00 -11.51
C VAL A 252 -23.65 -9.37 -12.08
N ARG A 253 -24.66 -10.16 -12.45
CA ARG A 253 -24.48 -11.47 -13.06
C ARG A 253 -23.75 -11.38 -14.40
N SER A 254 -24.02 -10.36 -15.22
CA SER A 254 -23.31 -10.14 -16.49
C SER A 254 -21.83 -9.81 -16.28
N VAL A 255 -21.50 -9.00 -15.27
CA VAL A 255 -20.10 -8.68 -14.92
C VAL A 255 -19.38 -9.92 -14.38
N LEU A 256 -20.04 -10.70 -13.52
CA LEU A 256 -19.47 -11.91 -12.94
C LEU A 256 -19.39 -13.10 -13.92
N ALA A 257 -20.06 -13.04 -15.08
CA ALA A 257 -20.03 -14.10 -16.07
C ALA A 257 -18.60 -14.31 -16.62
N PRO A 258 -18.22 -15.52 -17.07
CA PRO A 258 -16.88 -15.78 -17.60
C PRO A 258 -16.46 -14.82 -18.74
N SER A 259 -17.41 -14.41 -19.59
CA SER A 259 -17.19 -13.42 -20.66
C SER A 259 -17.04 -11.99 -20.11
N GLY A 260 -17.88 -11.59 -19.14
CA GLY A 260 -17.78 -10.30 -18.47
C GLY A 260 -16.46 -10.11 -17.73
N ARG A 261 -15.99 -11.15 -17.03
CA ARG A 261 -14.68 -11.17 -16.37
C ARG A 261 -13.52 -11.04 -17.36
N ALA A 262 -13.61 -11.70 -18.52
CA ALA A 262 -12.60 -11.56 -19.58
C ALA A 262 -12.55 -10.13 -20.14
N LEU A 263 -13.72 -9.52 -20.38
CA LEU A 263 -13.80 -8.11 -20.82
C LEU A 263 -13.27 -7.13 -19.77
N ALA A 264 -13.42 -7.44 -18.49
CA ALA A 264 -12.86 -6.67 -17.37
C ALA A 264 -11.35 -6.93 -17.15
N GLY A 265 -10.71 -7.78 -17.95
CA GLY A 265 -9.29 -8.12 -17.79
C GLY A 265 -8.97 -9.03 -16.60
N LEU A 266 -9.99 -9.70 -16.03
CA LEU A 266 -9.88 -10.58 -14.85
C LEU A 266 -9.61 -12.05 -15.20
N ARG A 267 -9.37 -12.36 -16.49
CA ARG A 267 -8.87 -13.65 -16.96
C ARG A 267 -7.52 -13.45 -17.63
N ARG A 268 -6.50 -14.16 -17.15
CA ARG A 268 -5.37 -14.61 -17.94
C ARG A 268 -5.49 -16.12 -18.09
#